data_AF-T0RYL4-F1
#
_entry.id   AF-T0RYL4-F1
#
_cell.length_a   1.000
_cell.length_b   1.000
_cell.length_c   1.000
_cell.angle_alpha   90.00
_cell.angle_beta   90.00
_cell.angle_gamma   90.00
#
_symmetry.space_group_name_H-M   'P 1'
#
loop_
_entity.id
_entity.type
_entity.pdbx_description
1 polymer ?
#
loop_
_entity_poly.entity_id
_entity_poly.type
_entity_poly.pdbx_seq_one_letter_code
_entity_poly.pdbx_strand_id
1 'polypeptide(L)'
;MLLARLQIASRPWLTRGAATSGPTKLRPERFVDLARLFQSEQQTHREFTKMPSRFAVPTCPPWPSDVQGTTINVSFYRSSHKRGLLKPGVVAALDAIGFVWDLSEFKWQWRMRAFKTYRELHGHTNVPQAFTVPSDDPRWPSHTWGLPLGEIVHNMRTGAMAIRKDQRAQLEAIGFVWAANKYSWTDKLDALNAFRELHGHVNVPQIFQVPSESPEWPPNTWGLKLGAAVRNFRMRKNVIAKDKYSDLEAIGFLWSTRQKADKSQINH
;
A
#
# COMPACT_ATOMS: atom_id res chain seq x y z
N MET A 1 -22.37 -9.15 -41.52
CA MET A 1 -21.16 -9.16 -40.66
C MET A 1 -20.74 -7.74 -40.31
N LEU A 2 -21.51 -7.07 -39.46
CA LEU A 2 -21.21 -5.81 -38.80
C LEU A 2 -22.47 -5.48 -37.98
N LEU A 3 -22.32 -4.87 -36.81
CA LEU A 3 -23.36 -4.45 -35.83
C LEU A 3 -23.64 -5.43 -34.69
N ALA A 4 -22.76 -5.44 -33.69
CA ALA A 4 -23.15 -5.58 -32.27
C ALA A 4 -22.06 -4.96 -31.38
N ARG A 5 -21.80 -3.65 -31.56
CA ARG A 5 -20.77 -2.91 -30.81
C ARG A 5 -21.33 -1.84 -29.86
N LEU A 6 -22.61 -1.91 -29.52
CA LEU A 6 -23.28 -0.91 -28.69
C LEU A 6 -24.26 -1.56 -27.71
N GLN A 7 -23.73 -2.13 -26.63
CA GLN A 7 -24.40 -2.21 -25.33
C GLN A 7 -23.41 -2.66 -24.26
N ILE A 8 -22.45 -1.79 -23.93
CA ILE A 8 -21.76 -1.85 -22.62
C ILE A 8 -22.75 -1.26 -21.59
N ALA A 9 -23.87 -1.95 -21.37
CA ALA A 9 -24.88 -1.59 -20.38
C ALA A 9 -24.87 -2.67 -19.29
N SER A 10 -24.45 -2.25 -18.08
CA SER A 10 -24.41 -3.01 -16.82
C SER A 10 -23.93 -4.46 -16.93
N ARG A 11 -22.65 -4.72 -16.64
CA ARG A 11 -22.11 -6.08 -16.47
C ARG A 11 -22.97 -6.83 -15.42
N PRO A 12 -23.82 -7.80 -15.81
CA PRO A 12 -24.87 -8.34 -14.94
C PRO A 12 -24.35 -9.11 -13.71
N TRP A 13 -23.07 -9.49 -13.72
CA TRP A 13 -22.39 -10.12 -12.59
C TRP A 13 -21.84 -9.14 -11.54
N LEU A 14 -21.94 -7.81 -11.77
CA LEU A 14 -21.71 -6.78 -10.74
C LEU A 14 -22.99 -6.45 -9.97
N THR A 15 -24.16 -6.61 -10.58
CA THR A 15 -25.44 -6.57 -9.86
C THR A 15 -25.60 -7.84 -9.05
N ARG A 16 -26.01 -7.69 -7.79
CA ARG A 16 -26.35 -8.78 -6.88
C ARG A 16 -27.68 -9.42 -7.34
N GLY A 17 -27.70 -9.98 -8.55
CA GLY A 17 -28.86 -10.65 -9.14
C GLY A 17 -29.12 -11.96 -8.41
N ALA A 18 -30.38 -12.17 -8.01
CA ALA A 18 -30.82 -13.35 -7.29
C ALA A 18 -30.60 -14.60 -8.15
N ALA A 19 -29.61 -15.41 -7.77
CA ALA A 19 -29.46 -16.77 -8.29
C ALA A 19 -30.59 -17.63 -7.73
N THR A 20 -31.36 -18.27 -8.60
CA THR A 20 -32.49 -19.15 -8.23
C THR A 20 -32.04 -20.56 -7.83
N SER A 21 -30.75 -20.88 -7.99
CA SER A 21 -30.18 -22.18 -7.62
C SER A 21 -28.89 -22.04 -6.79
N GLY A 22 -28.70 -22.98 -5.86
CA GLY A 22 -27.51 -23.04 -4.99
C GLY A 22 -26.20 -23.25 -5.79
N PRO A 23 -25.03 -22.98 -5.17
CA PRO A 23 -23.75 -23.07 -5.86
C PRO A 23 -23.50 -24.47 -6.43
N THR A 24 -23.45 -24.59 -7.76
CA THR A 24 -23.26 -25.86 -8.47
C THR A 24 -21.77 -26.20 -8.57
N LYS A 25 -21.43 -27.46 -8.33
CA LYS A 25 -20.07 -28.00 -8.54
C LYS A 25 -19.97 -28.55 -9.96
N LEU A 26 -19.16 -27.92 -10.80
CA LEU A 26 -18.88 -28.40 -12.16
C LEU A 26 -17.66 -29.34 -12.15
N ARG A 27 -17.59 -30.20 -13.17
CA ARG A 27 -16.36 -30.95 -13.44
C ARG A 27 -15.21 -29.97 -13.73
N PRO A 28 -13.98 -30.21 -13.25
CA PRO A 28 -12.86 -29.29 -13.43
C PRO A 28 -12.58 -28.93 -14.89
N GLU A 29 -12.77 -29.88 -15.81
CA GLU A 29 -12.59 -29.67 -17.25
C GLU A 29 -13.62 -28.67 -17.80
N ARG A 30 -14.89 -28.80 -17.41
CA ARG A 30 -15.97 -27.85 -17.78
C ARG A 30 -15.72 -26.45 -17.21
N PHE A 31 -15.11 -26.36 -16.04
CA PHE A 31 -14.75 -25.08 -15.44
C PHE A 31 -13.67 -24.34 -16.26
N VAL A 32 -12.70 -25.05 -16.85
CA VAL A 32 -11.67 -24.46 -17.72
C VAL A 32 -12.32 -23.79 -18.93
N ASP A 33 -13.28 -24.45 -19.57
CA ASP A 33 -13.98 -23.90 -20.75
C ASP A 33 -14.73 -22.60 -20.38
N LEU A 34 -15.38 -22.58 -19.23
CA LEU A 34 -16.05 -21.37 -18.74
C LEU A 34 -15.07 -20.26 -18.36
N ALA A 35 -13.91 -20.60 -17.80
CA ALA A 35 -12.89 -19.62 -17.48
C ALA A 35 -12.28 -18.99 -18.77
N ARG A 36 -12.15 -19.78 -19.84
CA ARG A 36 -11.76 -19.28 -21.17
C ARG A 36 -12.80 -18.33 -21.76
N LEU A 37 -14.09 -18.70 -21.70
CA LEU A 37 -15.18 -17.82 -22.13
C LEU A 37 -15.23 -16.54 -21.29
N PHE A 38 -15.03 -16.65 -19.97
CA PHE A 38 -14.95 -15.48 -19.11
C PHE A 38 -13.79 -14.57 -19.52
N GLN A 39 -12.62 -15.13 -19.83
CA GLN A 39 -11.49 -14.34 -20.30
C GLN A 39 -11.79 -13.65 -21.63
N SER A 40 -12.36 -14.34 -22.63
CA SER A 40 -12.71 -13.72 -23.91
C SER A 40 -13.73 -12.60 -23.77
N GLU A 41 -14.73 -12.76 -22.90
CA GLU A 41 -15.70 -11.70 -22.59
C GLU A 41 -15.09 -10.52 -21.80
N GLN A 42 -14.00 -10.75 -21.06
CA GLN A 42 -13.29 -9.69 -20.34
C GLN A 42 -12.31 -8.90 -21.23
N GLN A 43 -12.10 -9.28 -22.49
CA GLN A 43 -11.02 -8.75 -23.33
C GLN A 43 -11.28 -7.34 -23.88
N THR A 44 -10.84 -6.36 -23.09
CA THR A 44 -9.90 -5.36 -23.63
C THR A 44 -8.79 -5.19 -22.59
N HIS A 45 -7.62 -5.79 -22.87
CA HIS A 45 -6.33 -5.60 -22.18
C HIS A 45 -6.22 -6.00 -20.70
N ARG A 46 -6.42 -7.28 -20.35
CA ARG A 46 -6.02 -7.78 -19.02
C ARG A 46 -5.22 -9.08 -19.12
N GLU A 47 -3.94 -8.98 -18.79
CA GLU A 47 -2.96 -10.07 -18.66
C GLU A 47 -3.42 -11.18 -17.68
N PHE A 48 -4.41 -10.91 -16.83
CA PHE A 48 -4.89 -11.80 -15.78
C PHE A 48 -6.41 -11.95 -15.75
N THR A 49 -6.87 -13.18 -15.51
CA THR A 49 -8.29 -13.54 -15.41
C THR A 49 -8.75 -13.52 -13.95
N LYS A 50 -9.50 -12.46 -13.57
CA LYS A 50 -9.99 -12.24 -12.19
C LYS A 50 -11.46 -12.62 -12.04
N MET A 51 -11.72 -13.90 -11.78
CA MET A 51 -13.09 -14.38 -11.57
C MET A 51 -13.53 -14.21 -10.10
N PRO A 52 -14.76 -13.74 -9.82
CA PRO A 52 -15.27 -13.59 -8.45
C PRO A 52 -15.47 -14.96 -7.78
N SER A 53 -15.47 -15.00 -6.44
CA SER A 53 -15.63 -16.26 -5.69
C SER A 53 -16.95 -16.98 -5.97
N ARG A 54 -18.01 -16.21 -6.25
CA ARG A 54 -19.31 -16.70 -6.72
C ARG A 54 -19.55 -16.03 -8.06
N PHE A 55 -19.61 -16.83 -9.12
CA PHE A 55 -19.83 -16.33 -10.46
C PHE A 55 -21.20 -16.80 -10.94
N ALA A 56 -22.13 -15.87 -11.11
CA ALA A 56 -23.42 -16.15 -11.75
C ALA A 56 -23.21 -16.14 -13.26
N VAL A 57 -23.48 -17.27 -13.91
CA VAL A 57 -23.34 -17.40 -15.35
C VAL A 57 -24.47 -16.62 -16.02
N PRO A 58 -24.16 -15.67 -16.92
CA PRO A 58 -25.20 -14.95 -17.67
C PRO A 58 -26.11 -15.91 -18.43
N THR A 59 -27.37 -15.51 -18.62
CA THR A 59 -28.39 -16.31 -19.33
C THR A 59 -28.37 -16.11 -20.85
N CYS A 60 -27.40 -15.37 -21.39
CA CYS A 60 -27.26 -15.09 -22.81
C CYS A 60 -26.06 -15.85 -23.42
N PRO A 61 -26.00 -16.02 -24.76
CA PRO A 61 -24.78 -16.48 -25.45
C PRO A 61 -23.59 -15.55 -25.15
N PRO A 62 -22.33 -16.03 -25.15
CA PRO A 62 -21.84 -17.34 -25.60
C PRO A 62 -21.83 -18.43 -24.51
N TRP A 63 -22.47 -18.20 -23.36
CA TRP A 63 -22.45 -19.14 -22.24
C TRP A 63 -23.21 -20.44 -22.57
N PRO A 64 -22.69 -21.63 -22.23
CA PRO A 64 -23.38 -22.89 -22.52
C PRO A 64 -24.73 -22.99 -21.81
N SER A 65 -25.78 -23.41 -22.53
CA SER A 65 -27.17 -23.42 -22.04
C SER A 65 -27.38 -24.29 -20.81
N ASP A 66 -26.55 -25.31 -20.60
CA ASP A 66 -26.60 -26.21 -19.44
C ASP A 66 -26.16 -25.54 -18.13
N VAL A 67 -25.44 -24.43 -18.20
CA VAL A 67 -24.95 -23.69 -17.01
C VAL A 67 -25.48 -22.26 -16.92
N GLN A 68 -26.26 -21.80 -17.88
CA GLN A 68 -26.89 -20.47 -17.85
C GLN A 68 -27.76 -20.29 -16.59
N GLY A 69 -27.63 -19.13 -15.93
CA GLY A 69 -28.37 -18.83 -14.71
C GLY A 69 -27.92 -19.60 -13.45
N THR A 70 -26.93 -20.49 -13.56
CA THR A 70 -26.34 -21.17 -12.40
C THR A 70 -25.27 -20.30 -11.73
N THR A 71 -25.08 -20.48 -10.42
CA THR A 71 -23.96 -19.89 -9.71
C THR A 71 -22.85 -20.90 -9.52
N ILE A 72 -21.68 -20.58 -10.06
CA ILE A 72 -20.48 -21.41 -9.93
C ILE A 72 -19.69 -20.95 -8.71
N ASN A 73 -19.31 -21.92 -7.88
CA ASN A 73 -18.43 -21.69 -6.75
C ASN A 73 -16.96 -21.75 -7.18
N VAL A 74 -16.38 -20.59 -7.46
CA VAL A 74 -14.97 -20.46 -7.88
C VAL A 74 -14.01 -20.67 -6.71
N SER A 75 -14.43 -20.34 -5.48
CA SER A 75 -13.57 -20.55 -4.29
C SER A 75 -13.30 -22.04 -4.05
N PHE A 76 -14.22 -22.92 -4.44
CA PHE A 76 -14.00 -24.36 -4.44
C PHE A 76 -12.75 -24.72 -5.26
N TYR A 77 -12.64 -24.32 -6.52
CA TYR A 77 -11.47 -24.62 -7.36
C TYR A 77 -10.18 -24.04 -6.81
N ARG A 78 -10.21 -22.82 -6.26
CA ARG A 78 -9.05 -22.21 -5.58
C ARG A 78 -8.61 -23.04 -4.37
N SER A 79 -9.55 -23.49 -3.55
CA SER A 79 -9.25 -24.34 -2.40
C SER A 79 -8.74 -25.73 -2.81
N SER A 80 -9.29 -26.32 -3.87
CA SER A 80 -8.86 -27.60 -4.41
C SER A 80 -7.44 -27.52 -4.96
N HIS A 81 -7.08 -26.42 -5.62
CA HIS A 81 -5.70 -26.15 -6.05
C HIS A 81 -4.74 -26.08 -4.87
N LYS A 82 -5.07 -25.30 -3.84
CA LYS A 82 -4.24 -25.19 -2.62
C LYS A 82 -4.03 -26.54 -1.92
N ARG A 83 -4.98 -27.48 -2.07
CA ARG A 83 -4.92 -28.84 -1.52
C ARG A 83 -4.29 -29.87 -2.46
N GLY A 84 -3.86 -29.48 -3.67
CA GLY A 84 -3.29 -30.40 -4.66
C GLY A 84 -4.28 -31.42 -5.24
N LEU A 85 -5.59 -31.15 -5.18
CA LEU A 85 -6.63 -32.08 -5.62
C LEU A 85 -7.00 -31.96 -7.10
N LEU A 86 -6.47 -30.95 -7.79
CA LEU A 86 -6.73 -30.74 -9.21
C LEU A 86 -5.69 -31.50 -10.04
N LYS A 87 -6.16 -32.11 -11.14
CA LYS A 87 -5.26 -32.74 -12.11
C LYS A 87 -4.29 -31.69 -12.68
N PRO A 88 -3.01 -32.03 -12.89
CA PRO A 88 -2.01 -31.09 -13.42
C PRO A 88 -2.43 -30.42 -14.74
N GLY A 89 -3.08 -31.16 -15.64
CA GLY A 89 -3.56 -30.60 -16.92
C GLY A 89 -4.63 -29.52 -16.78
N VAL A 90 -5.46 -29.58 -15.74
CA VAL A 90 -6.47 -28.54 -15.45
C VAL A 90 -5.81 -27.29 -14.90
N VAL A 91 -4.82 -27.47 -14.01
CA VAL A 91 -4.05 -26.37 -13.44
C VAL A 91 -3.28 -25.64 -14.55
N ALA A 92 -2.56 -26.38 -15.39
CA ALA A 92 -1.83 -25.82 -16.53
C ALA A 92 -2.75 -25.06 -17.51
N ALA A 93 -3.95 -25.56 -17.77
CA ALA A 93 -4.91 -24.88 -18.65
C ALA A 93 -5.45 -23.57 -18.05
N LEU A 94 -5.63 -23.52 -16.72
CA LEU A 94 -6.04 -22.30 -16.01
C LEU A 94 -4.88 -21.31 -15.87
N ASP A 95 -3.65 -21.80 -15.70
CA ASP A 95 -2.44 -20.96 -15.67
C ASP A 95 -2.19 -20.31 -17.04
N ALA A 96 -2.42 -21.04 -18.13
CA ALA A 96 -2.29 -20.53 -19.50
C ALA A 96 -3.22 -19.34 -19.81
N ILE A 97 -4.37 -19.24 -19.12
CA ILE A 97 -5.30 -18.10 -19.22
C ILE A 97 -5.05 -17.03 -18.14
N GLY A 98 -3.94 -17.12 -17.41
CA GLY A 98 -3.59 -16.20 -16.33
C GLY A 98 -4.61 -16.20 -15.19
N PHE A 99 -5.20 -17.35 -14.86
CA PHE A 99 -6.20 -17.45 -13.81
C PHE A 99 -5.61 -17.12 -12.44
N VAL A 100 -6.23 -16.18 -11.73
CA VAL A 100 -5.76 -15.79 -10.40
C VAL A 100 -6.31 -16.74 -9.33
N TRP A 101 -5.44 -17.66 -8.88
CA TRP A 101 -5.71 -18.62 -7.81
C TRP A 101 -5.89 -17.96 -6.45
N ASP A 102 -5.03 -17.00 -6.09
CA ASP A 102 -5.12 -16.25 -4.84
C ASP A 102 -5.24 -14.75 -5.13
N LEU A 103 -6.45 -14.23 -4.95
CA LEU A 103 -6.75 -12.80 -5.15
C LEU A 103 -6.04 -11.92 -4.11
N SER A 104 -5.80 -12.44 -2.91
CA SER A 104 -5.15 -11.69 -1.84
C SER A 104 -3.66 -11.55 -2.12
N GLU A 105 -3.00 -12.65 -2.49
CA GLU A 105 -1.59 -12.64 -2.90
C GLU A 105 -1.39 -11.78 -4.15
N PHE A 106 -2.28 -11.93 -5.13
CA PHE A 106 -2.26 -11.08 -6.32
C PHE A 106 -2.35 -9.59 -5.95
N LYS A 107 -3.35 -9.18 -5.15
CA LYS A 107 -3.47 -7.79 -4.66
C LYS A 107 -2.22 -7.34 -3.89
N TRP A 108 -1.62 -8.23 -3.10
CA TRP A 108 -0.39 -7.95 -2.37
C TRP A 108 0.77 -7.62 -3.31
N GLN A 109 0.98 -8.41 -4.37
CA GLN A 109 2.04 -8.16 -5.35
C GLN A 109 1.89 -6.78 -6.02
N TRP A 110 0.67 -6.35 -6.33
CA TRP A 110 0.43 -4.99 -6.87
C TRP A 110 0.76 -3.90 -5.88
N ARG A 111 0.39 -4.07 -4.60
CA ARG A 111 0.78 -3.13 -3.55
C ARG A 111 2.29 -3.04 -3.44
N MET A 112 3.00 -4.17 -3.48
CA MET A 112 4.47 -4.20 -3.46
C MET A 112 5.08 -3.48 -4.67
N ARG A 113 4.52 -3.65 -5.88
CA ARG A 113 4.96 -2.88 -7.06
C ARG A 113 4.75 -1.39 -6.86
N ALA A 114 3.58 -0.97 -6.39
CA ALA A 114 3.28 0.42 -6.08
C ALA A 114 4.24 0.99 -5.00
N PHE A 115 4.58 0.21 -3.97
CA PHE A 115 5.54 0.63 -2.95
C PHE A 115 6.95 0.82 -3.49
N LYS A 116 7.40 -0.08 -4.37
CA LYS A 116 8.71 0.06 -5.03
C LYS A 116 8.76 1.32 -5.88
N THR A 117 7.75 1.54 -6.72
CA THR A 117 7.64 2.75 -7.54
C THR A 117 7.59 4.01 -6.66
N TYR A 118 6.80 4.02 -5.58
CA TYR A 118 6.77 5.17 -4.67
C TYR A 118 8.15 5.48 -4.08
N ARG A 119 8.88 4.45 -3.64
CA ARG A 119 10.23 4.61 -3.10
C ARG A 119 11.22 5.10 -4.15
N GLU A 120 11.14 4.61 -5.39
CA GLU A 120 11.98 5.07 -6.49
C GLU A 120 11.73 6.54 -6.83
N LEU A 121 10.48 7.00 -6.76
CA LEU A 121 10.11 8.38 -7.07
C LEU A 121 10.39 9.37 -5.94
N HIS A 122 10.20 8.96 -4.68
CA HIS A 122 10.28 9.85 -3.52
C HIS A 122 11.50 9.60 -2.62
N GLY A 123 12.29 8.56 -2.90
CA GLY A 123 13.45 8.16 -2.08
C GLY A 123 13.11 7.50 -0.75
N HIS A 124 11.83 7.49 -0.34
CA HIS A 124 11.39 6.98 0.97
C HIS A 124 10.06 6.23 0.89
N THR A 125 9.73 5.45 1.94
CA THR A 125 8.46 4.69 2.04
C THR A 125 7.37 5.39 2.84
N ASN A 126 7.56 6.68 3.19
CA ASN A 126 6.57 7.43 3.93
C ASN A 126 5.48 8.00 3.01
N VAL A 127 4.41 7.23 2.82
CA VAL A 127 3.28 7.61 1.97
C VAL A 127 2.28 8.44 2.78
N PRO A 128 1.90 9.66 2.33
CA PRO A 128 0.82 10.44 2.91
C PRO A 128 -0.51 9.67 2.91
N GLN A 129 -1.32 9.81 3.95
CA GLN A 129 -2.58 9.05 4.08
C GLN A 129 -3.55 9.29 2.92
N ALA A 130 -3.63 10.51 2.39
CA ALA A 130 -4.51 10.86 1.28
C ALA A 130 -3.94 10.49 -0.11
N PHE A 131 -2.73 9.93 -0.19
CA PHE A 131 -2.10 9.64 -1.46
C PHE A 131 -2.79 8.47 -2.18
N THR A 132 -3.20 8.74 -3.42
CA THR A 132 -3.71 7.76 -4.37
C THR A 132 -2.80 7.74 -5.59
N VAL A 133 -2.50 6.55 -6.11
CA VAL A 133 -1.65 6.41 -7.29
C VAL A 133 -2.29 7.16 -8.48
N PRO A 134 -1.58 8.12 -9.09
CA PRO A 134 -2.10 8.87 -10.24
C PRO A 134 -2.39 7.94 -11.41
N SER A 135 -3.46 8.21 -12.16
CA SER A 135 -3.85 7.43 -13.35
C SER A 135 -3.30 7.99 -14.66
N ASP A 136 -2.68 9.15 -14.60
CA ASP A 136 -2.12 9.92 -15.71
C ASP A 136 -0.58 9.87 -15.75
N ASP A 137 0.06 9.26 -14.74
CA ASP A 137 1.51 9.18 -14.65
C ASP A 137 2.04 7.82 -15.16
N PRO A 138 2.80 7.80 -16.27
CA PRO A 138 3.32 6.57 -16.88
C PRO A 138 4.43 5.92 -16.05
N ARG A 139 5.01 6.61 -15.06
CA ARG A 139 6.01 6.02 -14.13
C ARG A 139 5.36 4.98 -13.22
N TRP A 140 4.05 5.07 -13.03
CA TRP A 140 3.28 4.10 -12.28
C TRP A 140 2.80 2.98 -13.19
N PRO A 141 2.92 1.71 -12.78
CA PRO A 141 2.31 0.62 -13.52
C PRO A 141 0.80 0.84 -13.66
N SER A 142 0.27 0.73 -14.88
CA SER A 142 -1.13 1.04 -15.22
C SER A 142 -2.19 0.35 -14.34
N HIS A 143 -1.83 -0.82 -13.82
CA HIS A 143 -2.68 -1.64 -12.96
C HIS A 143 -2.67 -1.20 -11.49
N THR A 144 -1.77 -0.28 -11.10
CA THR A 144 -1.71 0.34 -9.78
C THR A 144 -2.41 1.69 -9.73
N TRP A 145 -2.78 2.25 -10.89
CA TRP A 145 -3.52 3.51 -10.99
C TRP A 145 -4.82 3.50 -10.20
N GLY A 146 -5.08 4.59 -9.47
CA GLY A 146 -6.25 4.73 -8.59
C GLY A 146 -6.17 3.92 -7.29
N LEU A 147 -5.04 3.25 -7.00
CA LEU A 147 -4.85 2.53 -5.74
C LEU A 147 -4.65 3.55 -4.59
N PRO A 148 -5.48 3.51 -3.52
CA PRO A 148 -5.31 4.39 -2.36
C PRO A 148 -4.16 3.91 -1.48
N LEU A 149 -2.92 4.08 -1.96
CA LEU A 149 -1.71 3.56 -1.33
C LEU A 149 -1.51 4.16 0.07
N GLY A 150 -1.87 5.43 0.28
CA GLY A 150 -1.80 6.09 1.58
C GLY A 150 -2.70 5.47 2.64
N GLU A 151 -3.95 5.17 2.29
CA GLU A 151 -4.90 4.51 3.18
C GLU A 151 -4.43 3.08 3.51
N ILE A 152 -3.91 2.37 2.51
CA ILE A 152 -3.33 1.03 2.69
C ILE A 152 -2.19 1.08 3.71
N VAL A 153 -1.26 2.03 3.57
CA VAL A 153 -0.15 2.23 4.53
C VAL A 153 -0.67 2.56 5.91
N HIS A 154 -1.66 3.44 6.02
CA HIS A 154 -2.26 3.79 7.29
C HIS A 154 -2.84 2.55 7.99
N ASN A 155 -3.64 1.76 7.27
CA ASN A 155 -4.25 0.53 7.79
C ASN A 155 -3.22 -0.53 8.18
N MET A 156 -2.09 -0.60 7.46
CA MET A 156 -0.96 -1.46 7.83
C MET A 156 -0.30 -1.02 9.14
N ARG A 157 -0.18 0.29 9.38
CA ARG A 157 0.48 0.88 10.55
C ARG A 157 -0.42 0.86 11.80
N THR A 158 -1.72 1.01 11.64
CA THR A 158 -2.70 0.96 12.74
C THR A 158 -3.07 -0.47 13.14
N GLY A 159 -2.65 -1.47 12.36
CA GLY A 159 -3.04 -2.87 12.57
C GLY A 159 -4.46 -3.19 12.10
N ALA A 160 -5.16 -2.25 11.45
CA ALA A 160 -6.46 -2.48 10.83
C ALA A 160 -6.40 -3.48 9.65
N MET A 161 -5.20 -3.71 9.11
CA MET A 161 -4.93 -4.74 8.11
C MET A 161 -4.05 -5.84 8.70
N ALA A 162 -4.51 -7.10 8.59
CA ALA A 162 -3.68 -8.26 8.92
C ALA A 162 -2.53 -8.41 7.90
N ILE A 163 -1.31 -8.50 8.40
CA ILE A 163 -0.10 -8.67 7.58
C ILE A 163 0.58 -9.97 7.98
N ARG A 164 0.82 -10.84 7.00
CA ARG A 164 1.50 -12.12 7.24
C ARG A 164 2.99 -11.89 7.51
N LYS A 165 3.65 -12.87 8.15
CA LYS A 165 5.09 -12.77 8.45
C LYS A 165 5.96 -12.58 7.19
N ASP A 166 5.62 -13.29 6.11
CA ASP A 166 6.28 -13.16 4.81
C ASP A 166 6.05 -11.78 4.16
N GLN A 167 4.83 -11.25 4.28
CA GLN A 167 4.50 -9.90 3.80
C GLN A 167 5.25 -8.82 4.57
N ARG A 168 5.39 -8.99 5.90
CA ARG A 168 6.21 -8.11 6.72
C ARG A 168 7.68 -8.12 6.28
N ALA A 169 8.26 -9.30 6.05
CA ALA A 169 9.65 -9.41 5.58
C ALA A 169 9.85 -8.73 4.22
N GLN A 170 8.88 -8.83 3.30
CA GLN A 170 8.92 -8.12 2.02
C GLN A 170 8.88 -6.59 2.18
N LEU A 171 8.06 -6.09 3.10
CA LEU A 171 8.01 -4.65 3.43
C LEU A 171 9.32 -4.18 4.08
N GLU A 172 9.89 -4.96 4.99
CA GLU A 172 11.17 -4.64 5.63
C GLU A 172 12.33 -4.59 4.61
N ALA A 173 12.35 -5.52 3.65
CA ALA A 173 13.35 -5.55 2.58
C ALA A 173 13.34 -4.28 1.69
N ILE A 174 12.20 -3.61 1.56
CA ILE A 174 12.09 -2.33 0.83
C ILE A 174 12.30 -1.10 1.74
N GLY A 175 12.63 -1.30 3.02
CA GLY A 175 12.80 -0.22 3.99
C GLY A 175 11.49 0.43 4.41
N PHE A 176 10.41 -0.35 4.54
CA PHE A 176 9.11 0.16 4.97
C PHE A 176 9.14 0.67 6.41
N VAL A 177 8.75 1.93 6.61
CA VAL A 177 8.70 2.56 7.93
C VAL A 177 7.36 2.29 8.62
N TRP A 178 7.38 1.40 9.62
CA TRP A 178 6.20 1.00 10.41
C TRP A 178 5.72 2.07 11.38
N ALA A 179 6.64 2.81 12.01
CA ALA A 179 6.29 3.92 12.89
C ALA A 179 6.23 5.22 12.08
N ALA A 180 5.04 5.58 11.61
CA ALA A 180 4.78 6.86 10.95
C ALA A 180 4.92 8.02 11.93
N ASN A 181 6.15 8.41 12.22
CA ASN A 181 6.36 9.83 12.47
C ASN A 181 6.29 10.48 11.09
N LYS A 182 5.36 11.43 10.88
CA LYS A 182 5.20 12.18 9.60
C LYS A 182 6.54 12.66 9.05
N TYR A 183 7.48 12.93 9.96
CA TYR A 183 8.84 13.36 9.71
C TYR A 183 9.81 12.25 10.12
N SER A 184 10.69 11.89 9.18
CA SER A 184 11.80 10.97 9.39
C SER A 184 12.80 11.51 10.42
N TRP A 185 13.86 10.76 10.71
CA TRP A 185 14.94 11.25 11.56
C TRP A 185 15.68 12.42 10.89
N THR A 186 15.96 12.30 9.60
CA THR A 186 16.63 13.33 8.80
C THR A 186 15.81 14.61 8.75
N ASP A 187 14.48 14.53 8.53
CA ASP A 187 13.61 15.72 8.54
C ASP A 187 13.65 16.46 9.90
N LYS A 188 13.81 15.72 11.01
CA LYS A 188 13.93 16.35 12.34
C LYS A 188 15.30 16.98 12.56
N LEU A 189 16.36 16.38 12.02
CA LEU A 189 17.69 16.98 12.05
C LEU A 189 17.77 18.22 11.18
N ASP A 190 17.21 18.18 9.97
CA ASP A 190 17.12 19.34 9.06
C ASP A 190 16.39 20.50 9.73
N ALA A 191 15.27 20.21 10.40
CA ALA A 191 14.54 21.21 11.18
C ALA A 191 15.33 21.73 12.39
N LEU A 192 16.14 20.90 13.06
CA LEU A 192 17.00 21.36 14.16
C LEU A 192 18.16 22.22 13.65
N ASN A 193 18.74 21.90 12.49
CA ASN A 193 19.78 22.69 11.85
C ASN A 193 19.22 24.06 11.41
N ALA A 194 18.08 24.09 10.74
CA ALA A 194 17.41 25.34 10.38
C ALA A 194 17.06 26.18 11.63
N PHE A 195 16.55 25.56 12.70
CA PHE A 195 16.29 26.26 13.97
C PHE A 195 17.58 26.85 14.57
N ARG A 196 18.70 26.12 14.50
CA ARG A 196 20.01 26.57 14.97
C ARG A 196 20.54 27.74 14.15
N GLU A 197 20.39 27.70 12.83
CA GLU A 197 20.82 28.80 11.93
C GLU A 197 20.02 30.07 12.20
N LEU A 198 18.71 29.97 12.45
CA LEU A 198 17.83 31.11 12.70
C LEU A 198 17.95 31.70 14.11
N HIS A 199 18.15 30.85 15.13
CA HIS A 199 18.10 31.27 16.53
C HIS A 199 19.45 31.17 17.26
N GLY A 200 20.50 30.67 16.60
CA GLY A 200 21.84 30.48 17.18
C GLY A 200 21.93 29.35 18.22
N HIS A 201 20.83 28.65 18.51
CA HIS A 201 20.76 27.59 19.51
C HIS A 201 19.73 26.51 19.14
N VAL A 202 19.83 25.33 19.76
CA VAL A 202 18.88 24.20 19.55
C VAL A 202 17.87 24.02 20.69
N ASN A 203 17.67 25.05 21.52
CA ASN A 203 16.69 25.01 22.60
C ASN A 203 15.27 25.35 22.09
N VAL A 204 14.64 24.38 21.42
CA VAL A 204 13.33 24.55 20.82
C VAL A 204 12.22 24.60 21.89
N PRO A 205 11.34 25.62 21.91
CA PRO A 205 10.19 25.66 22.81
C PRO A 205 9.25 24.46 22.60
N GLN A 206 8.66 23.92 23.67
CA GLN A 206 7.86 22.68 23.60
C GLN A 206 6.65 22.78 22.65
N ILE A 207 6.03 23.96 22.55
CA ILE A 207 4.88 24.22 21.69
C ILE A 207 5.27 24.62 20.26
N PHE A 208 6.57 24.77 19.98
CA PHE A 208 7.04 25.26 18.69
C PHE A 208 6.71 24.26 17.58
N GLN A 209 6.11 24.81 16.52
CA GLN A 209 5.79 24.15 15.28
C GLN A 209 6.44 24.92 14.14
N VAL A 210 7.11 24.21 13.24
CA VAL A 210 7.72 24.80 12.05
C VAL A 210 6.63 25.48 11.21
N PRO A 211 6.77 26.78 10.91
CA PRO A 211 5.82 27.49 10.05
C PRO A 211 5.70 26.82 8.68
N SER A 212 4.49 26.76 8.14
CA SER A 212 4.27 26.37 6.74
C SER A 212 4.58 27.55 5.83
N GLU A 213 5.12 27.28 4.63
CA GLU A 213 5.35 28.30 3.59
C GLU A 213 6.38 29.37 3.95
N SER A 214 7.23 29.12 4.95
CA SER A 214 8.38 30.00 5.24
C SER A 214 9.60 29.56 4.43
N PRO A 215 10.24 30.48 3.67
CA PRO A 215 11.43 30.19 2.87
C PRO A 215 12.66 29.86 3.74
N GLU A 216 12.62 30.22 5.02
CA GLU A 216 13.68 29.97 6.01
C GLU A 216 13.72 28.50 6.46
N TRP A 217 12.69 27.72 6.13
CA TRP A 217 12.53 26.34 6.57
C TRP A 217 12.50 25.39 5.39
N PRO A 218 13.23 24.26 5.44
CA PRO A 218 13.15 23.24 4.40
C PRO A 218 11.71 22.74 4.22
N PRO A 219 11.18 22.63 2.98
CA PRO A 219 9.77 22.27 2.75
C PRO A 219 9.34 20.93 3.35
N ASN A 220 10.27 19.98 3.49
CA ASN A 220 10.06 18.68 4.14
C ASN A 220 9.81 18.78 5.65
N THR A 221 10.10 19.93 6.27
CA THR A 221 9.95 20.17 7.72
C THR A 221 8.70 20.97 8.10
N TRP A 222 7.98 21.54 7.11
CA TRP A 222 6.83 22.41 7.35
C TRP A 222 5.71 21.73 8.13
N GLY A 223 5.25 22.40 9.19
CA GLY A 223 4.25 21.87 10.13
C GLY A 223 4.78 20.79 11.06
N LEU A 224 6.10 20.59 11.17
CA LEU A 224 6.69 19.70 12.17
C LEU A 224 6.52 20.33 13.55
N LYS A 225 5.90 19.59 14.48
CA LYS A 225 5.87 19.94 15.91
C LYS A 225 7.24 19.69 16.54
N LEU A 226 8.23 20.48 16.14
CA LEU A 226 9.64 20.30 16.49
C LEU A 226 9.83 20.34 18.00
N GLY A 227 9.11 21.21 18.72
CA GLY A 227 9.12 21.26 20.18
C GLY A 227 8.69 19.95 20.86
N ALA A 228 7.67 19.30 20.32
CA ALA A 228 7.22 18.00 20.82
C ALA A 228 8.23 16.89 20.50
N ALA A 229 8.90 16.95 19.35
CA ALA A 229 9.97 16.03 18.97
C ALA A 229 11.18 16.14 19.92
N VAL A 230 11.64 17.37 20.19
CA VAL A 230 12.73 17.67 21.12
C VAL A 230 12.41 17.20 22.54
N ARG A 231 11.19 17.44 23.02
CA ARG A 231 10.74 16.90 24.32
C ARG A 231 10.81 15.37 24.35
N ASN A 232 10.36 14.70 23.29
CA ASN A 232 10.40 13.25 23.20
C ASN A 232 11.84 12.71 23.19
N PHE A 233 12.79 13.41 22.54
CA PHE A 233 14.21 13.05 22.60
C PHE A 233 14.72 13.11 24.04
N ARG A 234 14.48 14.21 24.74
CA ARG A 234 14.88 14.39 26.15
C ARG A 234 14.30 13.30 27.07
N MET A 235 13.01 12.99 26.93
CA MET A 235 12.35 11.94 27.74
C MET A 235 12.87 10.53 27.46
N ARG A 236 13.39 10.29 26.25
CA ARG A 236 13.85 8.96 25.81
C ARG A 236 15.37 8.89 25.64
N LYS A 237 16.13 9.73 26.37
CA LYS A 237 17.60 9.76 26.32
C LYS A 237 18.23 8.36 26.45
N ASN A 238 17.71 7.52 27.34
CA ASN A 238 18.25 6.19 27.62
C ASN A 238 17.82 5.11 26.60
N VAL A 239 16.96 5.45 25.65
CA VAL A 239 16.35 4.51 24.68
C VAL A 239 16.65 4.94 23.23
N ILE A 240 17.36 6.05 23.03
CA ILE A 240 17.74 6.52 21.70
C ILE A 240 18.90 5.67 21.16
N ALA A 241 18.86 5.36 19.86
CA ALA A 241 19.93 4.61 19.21
C ALA A 241 21.22 5.45 19.15
N LYS A 242 22.38 4.78 19.20
CA LYS A 242 23.70 5.42 19.38
C LYS A 242 24.08 6.34 18.21
N ASP A 243 23.69 5.97 17.00
CA ASP A 243 23.79 6.78 15.78
C ASP A 243 23.07 8.12 15.94
N LYS A 244 21.80 8.08 16.36
CA LYS A 244 20.96 9.26 16.57
C LYS A 244 21.44 10.14 17.72
N TYR A 245 22.04 9.52 18.74
CA TYR A 245 22.66 10.25 19.83
C TYR A 245 23.86 11.07 19.34
N SER A 246 24.72 10.47 18.50
CA SER A 246 25.87 11.14 17.89
C SER A 246 25.46 12.31 17.01
N ASP A 247 24.40 12.17 16.19
CA ASP A 247 23.89 13.25 15.35
C ASP A 247 23.41 14.45 16.19
N LEU A 248 22.74 14.17 17.33
CA LEU A 248 22.28 15.22 18.26
C LEU A 248 23.44 15.91 18.97
N GLU A 249 24.49 15.17 19.36
CA GLU A 249 25.69 15.79 19.94
C GLU A 249 26.43 16.67 18.93
N ALA A 250 26.52 16.25 17.66
CA ALA A 250 27.18 17.02 16.60
C ALA A 250 26.53 18.40 16.36
N ILE A 251 25.22 18.52 16.57
CA ILE A 251 24.49 19.79 16.45
C ILE A 251 24.44 20.60 17.76
N GLY A 252 25.08 20.13 18.83
CA GLY A 252 25.11 20.79 20.14
C GLY A 252 23.82 20.66 20.94
N PHE A 253 23.08 19.54 20.79
CA PHE A 253 21.79 19.34 21.44
C PHE A 253 21.90 19.25 22.97
N LEU A 254 21.19 20.17 23.66
CA LEU A 254 21.13 20.20 25.12
C LEU A 254 20.07 19.23 25.66
N TRP A 255 20.55 18.15 26.30
CA TRP A 255 19.74 17.13 26.96
C TRP A 255 19.06 17.60 28.26
N SER A 256 19.59 18.66 28.88
CA SER A 256 19.05 19.26 30.10
C SER A 256 18.99 20.77 29.95
N THR A 257 17.83 21.37 30.22
CA THR A 257 17.67 22.83 30.34
C THR A 257 18.17 23.37 31.68
N ARG A 258 18.73 22.50 32.54
CA ARG A 258 19.17 22.81 33.91
C ARG A 258 20.69 22.76 34.09
N GLN A 259 21.48 22.77 33.02
CA GLN A 259 22.89 23.14 33.14
C GLN A 259 22.95 24.66 33.28
N LYS A 260 23.23 25.10 34.52
CA LYS A 260 23.53 26.49 34.85
C LYS A 260 24.54 27.03 33.84
N ALA A 261 24.30 28.25 33.37
CA ALA A 261 25.36 29.10 32.85
C ALA A 261 26.56 29.01 33.79
N ASP A 262 27.68 28.54 33.27
CA ASP A 262 28.96 28.65 33.96
C ASP A 262 29.30 30.14 34.04
N LYS A 263 28.94 30.77 35.16
CA LYS A 263 29.35 32.13 35.52
C LYS A 263 30.81 32.12 35.98
N SER A 264 31.73 31.65 35.15
CA SER A 264 33.16 31.73 35.41
C SER A 264 33.96 32.48 34.34
N GLN A 265 33.31 33.08 33.33
CA GLN A 265 33.95 34.01 32.39
C GLN A 265 33.15 35.30 32.19
N ILE A 266 32.90 36.03 33.28
CA ILE A 266 32.77 37.49 33.23
C ILE A 266 33.58 38.04 34.41
N ASN A 267 34.89 38.14 34.18
CA ASN A 267 35.81 39.01 34.91
C ASN A 267 36.79 39.55 33.88
N HIS A 268 36.38 40.58 33.13
CA HIS A 268 37.04 41.88 33.13
C HIS A 268 36.22 42.89 32.33
#